data_AF-A0A2L0AEM6-F1
#
_entry.id   AF-A0A2L0AEM6-F1
#
_cell.length_a   1.000
_cell.length_b   1.000
_cell.length_c   1.000
_cell.angle_alpha   90.00
_cell.angle_beta   90.00
_cell.angle_gamma   90.00
#
_symmetry.space_group_name_H-M   'P 1'
#
loop_
_entity.id
_entity.type
_entity.pdbx_description
1 polymer ?
#
loop_
_entity_poly.entity_id
_entity_poly.type
_entity_poly.pdbx_seq_one_letter_code
_entity_poly.pdbx_strand_id
1 'polypeptide(L)'
;MLDEMRNIVAVLIGKALEGDSNSAAILMAKCLPSIKAQAEKVNFEFDATAPISDQVAAVLDGVAQGQLAPDVARLIIDSIKSLADVRATEELAARIEALEEASDARR
;
A
#
# COMPACT_ATOMS: atom_id res chain seq x y z
N MET A 1 -33.92 17.10 -22.29
CA MET A 1 -32.51 16.84 -21.88
C MET A 1 -32.20 15.36 -21.63
N LEU A 2 -33.05 14.62 -20.90
CA LEU A 2 -32.80 13.20 -20.61
C LEU A 2 -32.94 12.31 -21.86
N ASP A 3 -33.86 12.63 -22.76
CA ASP A 3 -34.10 11.84 -23.98
C ASP A 3 -32.98 12.03 -25.00
N GLU A 4 -32.48 13.25 -25.15
CA GLU A 4 -31.32 13.56 -25.98
C GLU A 4 -30.08 12.83 -25.47
N MET A 5 -29.91 12.73 -24.15
CA MET A 5 -28.81 11.99 -23.54
C MET A 5 -28.92 10.48 -23.76
N ARG A 6 -30.14 9.92 -23.67
CA ARG A 6 -30.40 8.49 -24.01
C ARG A 6 -30.10 8.20 -25.48
N ASN A 7 -30.48 9.10 -26.38
CA ASN A 7 -30.22 8.97 -27.81
C ASN A 7 -28.72 9.00 -28.13
N ILE A 8 -27.96 9.89 -27.48
CA ILE A 8 -26.49 9.93 -27.60
C ILE A 8 -25.88 8.60 -27.16
N VAL A 9 -26.32 8.06 -26.02
CA VAL A 9 -25.84 6.75 -25.52
C VAL A 9 -26.17 5.63 -26.51
N ALA A 10 -27.38 5.59 -27.06
CA ALA A 10 -27.79 4.59 -28.04
C ALA A 10 -26.92 4.62 -29.32
N VAL A 11 -26.59 5.82 -29.82
CA VAL A 11 -25.70 5.98 -30.97
C VAL A 11 -24.28 5.47 -30.67
N LEU A 12 -23.75 5.78 -29.48
CA LEU A 12 -22.43 5.31 -29.07
C LEU A 12 -22.39 3.80 -28.88
N ILE A 13 -23.47 3.18 -28.37
CA ILE A 13 -23.59 1.73 -28.27
C ILE A 13 -23.55 1.08 -29.65
N GLY A 14 -24.31 1.60 -30.61
CA GLY A 14 -24.31 1.10 -31.99
C GLY A 14 -22.91 1.13 -32.60
N LYS A 15 -22.22 2.27 -32.52
CA LYS A 15 -20.84 2.42 -33.01
C LYS A 15 -19.86 1.48 -32.33
N ALA A 16 -19.97 1.31 -31.01
CA ALA A 16 -19.11 0.40 -30.26
C ALA A 16 -19.30 -1.06 -30.71
N LEU A 17 -20.54 -1.48 -30.97
CA LEU A 17 -20.86 -2.82 -31.48
C LEU A 17 -20.32 -3.05 -32.92
N GLU A 18 -20.22 -1.99 -33.71
CA GLU A 18 -19.60 -2.01 -35.05
C GLU A 18 -18.06 -1.99 -35.00
N GLY A 19 -17.45 -1.90 -33.81
CA GLY A 19 -16.00 -1.97 -33.61
C GLY A 19 -15.30 -0.62 -33.41
N ASP A 20 -16.04 0.48 -33.25
CA ASP A 20 -15.45 1.78 -32.87
C ASP A 20 -14.89 1.72 -31.43
N SER A 21 -13.57 1.58 -31.35
CA SER A 21 -12.83 1.47 -30.09
C SER A 21 -12.97 2.70 -29.20
N ASN A 22 -13.18 3.90 -29.77
CA ASN A 22 -13.36 5.12 -28.99
C ASN A 22 -14.74 5.15 -28.33
N SER A 23 -15.79 4.81 -29.09
CA SER A 23 -17.14 4.69 -28.54
C SER A 23 -17.22 3.61 -27.46
N ALA A 24 -16.55 2.47 -27.68
CA ALA A 24 -16.43 1.41 -26.67
C ALA A 24 -15.71 1.90 -25.40
N ALA A 25 -14.58 2.59 -25.52
CA ALA A 25 -13.82 3.09 -24.37
C ALA A 25 -14.63 4.05 -23.49
N ILE A 26 -15.39 4.97 -24.10
CA ILE A 26 -16.25 5.93 -23.38
C ILE A 26 -17.34 5.20 -22.57
N LEU A 27 -17.98 4.19 -23.17
CA LEU A 27 -19.02 3.41 -22.50
C LEU A 27 -18.45 2.56 -21.36
N MET A 28 -17.34 1.85 -21.62
CA MET A 28 -16.67 0.98 -20.65
C MET A 28 -16.19 1.77 -19.42
N ALA A 29 -15.72 3.00 -19.59
CA ALA A 29 -15.29 3.87 -18.49
C ALA A 29 -16.40 4.24 -17.50
N LYS A 30 -17.68 4.09 -17.88
CA LYS A 30 -18.85 4.35 -17.01
C LYS A 30 -19.53 3.07 -16.53
N CYS A 31 -19.43 1.98 -17.28
CA CYS A 31 -20.06 0.70 -16.94
C CYS A 31 -19.16 -0.22 -16.09
N LEU A 32 -17.84 -0.09 -16.19
CA LEU A 32 -16.89 -0.91 -15.45
C LEU A 32 -16.08 -0.08 -14.47
N PRO A 33 -15.82 -0.59 -13.25
CA PRO A 33 -14.83 0.03 -12.38
C PRO A 33 -13.45 -0.05 -13.05
N SER A 34 -12.67 1.04 -12.94
CA SER A 34 -11.29 1.03 -13.41
C SER A 34 -10.48 -0.01 -12.64
N ILE A 35 -9.93 -0.98 -13.37
CA ILE A 35 -9.00 -1.97 -12.82
C ILE A 35 -7.67 -1.24 -12.65
N LYS A 36 -7.30 -0.95 -11.40
CA LYS A 36 -5.98 -0.38 -11.10
C LYS A 36 -4.93 -1.46 -11.28
N ALA A 37 -3.77 -1.10 -11.83
CA ALA A 37 -2.60 -1.95 -11.76
C ALA A 37 -2.30 -2.26 -10.29
N GLN A 38 -2.25 -3.55 -9.95
CA GLN A 38 -1.90 -4.02 -8.63
C GLN A 38 -0.54 -4.69 -8.72
N ALA A 39 0.32 -4.42 -7.74
CA ALA A 39 1.52 -5.20 -7.55
C ALA A 39 1.13 -6.65 -7.27
N GLU A 40 1.94 -7.59 -7.77
CA GLU A 40 1.76 -9.00 -7.49
C GLU A 40 1.86 -9.25 -5.99
N LYS A 41 1.05 -10.19 -5.48
CA LYS A 41 1.12 -10.58 -4.07
C LYS A 41 2.43 -11.32 -3.84
N VAL A 42 3.17 -10.88 -2.83
CA VAL A 42 4.46 -11.45 -2.45
C VAL A 42 4.27 -12.39 -1.27
N ASN A 43 5.01 -13.50 -1.26
CA ASN A 43 5.01 -14.47 -0.17
C ASN A 43 6.45 -14.81 0.19
N PHE A 44 6.88 -14.41 1.38
CA PHE A 44 8.22 -14.64 1.90
C PHE A 44 8.12 -14.87 3.42
N GLU A 45 9.10 -15.57 3.99
CA GLU A 45 9.14 -15.79 5.44
C GLU A 45 9.48 -14.49 6.16
N PHE A 46 8.63 -14.10 7.11
CA PHE A 46 8.79 -12.87 7.88
C PHE A 46 8.35 -13.08 9.31
N ASP A 47 9.28 -12.89 10.26
CA ASP A 47 8.99 -12.89 11.68
C ASP A 47 8.93 -11.44 12.20
N ALA A 48 7.71 -10.96 12.46
CA ALA A 48 7.47 -9.61 12.97
C ALA A 48 7.92 -9.42 14.43
N THR A 49 8.23 -10.50 15.15
CA THR A 49 8.69 -10.47 16.54
C THR A 49 10.21 -10.43 16.66
N ALA A 50 10.93 -10.77 15.59
CA ALA A 50 12.38 -10.70 15.53
C ALA A 50 12.92 -9.27 15.72
N PRO A 51 14.20 -9.11 16.08
CA PRO A 51 14.86 -7.81 16.07
C PRO A 51 14.70 -7.08 14.72
N ILE A 52 14.61 -5.75 14.74
CA ILE A 52 14.40 -4.91 13.54
C ILE A 52 15.50 -5.16 12.48
N SER A 53 16.75 -5.37 12.91
CA SER A 53 17.85 -5.74 12.02
C SER A 53 17.57 -7.02 11.23
N ASP A 54 16.98 -8.00 11.90
CA ASP A 54 16.75 -9.34 11.37
C ASP A 54 15.52 -9.33 10.45
N GLN A 55 14.52 -8.51 10.79
CA GLN A 55 13.39 -8.22 9.91
C GLN A 55 13.85 -7.60 8.59
N VAL A 56 14.73 -6.60 8.63
CA VAL A 56 15.30 -5.98 7.42
C VAL A 56 16.15 -6.97 6.63
N ALA A 57 16.95 -7.80 7.31
CA ALA A 57 17.74 -8.83 6.67
C ALA A 57 16.86 -9.86 5.94
N ALA A 58 15.75 -10.30 6.54
CA ALA A 58 14.80 -11.22 5.92
C ALA A 58 14.17 -10.63 4.64
N VAL A 59 13.85 -9.32 4.65
CA VAL A 59 13.34 -8.63 3.45
C VAL A 59 14.40 -8.60 2.34
N LEU A 60 15.66 -8.32 2.68
CA LEU A 60 16.76 -8.30 1.70
C LEU A 60 17.06 -9.70 1.14
N ASP A 61 16.96 -10.74 1.96
CA ASP A 61 17.10 -12.13 1.52
C ASP A 61 15.97 -12.53 0.56
N GLY A 62 14.73 -12.14 0.85
CA GLY A 62 13.59 -12.32 -0.06
C GLY A 62 13.80 -11.66 -1.43
N VAL A 63 14.46 -10.49 -1.47
CA VAL A 63 14.87 -9.86 -2.74
C VAL A 63 15.94 -10.66 -3.46
N ALA A 64 16.98 -11.11 -2.72
CA ALA A 64 18.08 -11.89 -3.30
C ALA A 64 17.60 -13.22 -3.90
N GLN A 65 16.57 -13.83 -3.32
CA GLN A 65 15.94 -15.06 -3.80
C GLN A 65 14.91 -14.82 -4.92
N GLY A 66 14.63 -13.57 -5.28
CA GLY A 66 13.65 -13.21 -6.32
C GLY A 66 12.19 -13.35 -5.87
N GLN A 67 11.92 -13.52 -4.58
CA GLN A 67 10.58 -13.59 -4.02
C GLN A 67 9.93 -12.20 -3.89
N LEU A 68 10.76 -11.16 -3.82
CA LEU A 68 10.34 -9.78 -3.58
C LEU A 68 10.95 -8.84 -4.62
N ALA A 69 10.10 -8.01 -5.23
CA ALA A 69 10.57 -6.95 -6.11
C ALA A 69 11.27 -5.84 -5.29
N PRO A 70 12.34 -5.20 -5.81
CA PRO A 70 13.10 -4.20 -5.06
C PRO A 70 12.30 -2.97 -4.59
N ASP A 71 11.30 -2.57 -5.36
CA ASP A 71 10.39 -1.46 -5.02
C ASP A 71 9.47 -1.81 -3.84
N VAL A 72 8.93 -3.03 -3.81
CA VAL A 72 8.14 -3.56 -2.69
C VAL A 72 9.02 -3.69 -1.45
N ALA A 73 10.25 -4.19 -1.60
CA ALA A 73 11.21 -4.32 -0.50
C ALA A 73 11.49 -2.99 0.19
N ARG A 74 11.71 -1.93 -0.59
CA ARG A 74 11.91 -0.58 -0.07
C ARG A 74 10.71 -0.12 0.76
N LEU A 75 9.49 -0.32 0.26
CA LEU A 75 8.27 0.06 0.98
C LEU A 75 8.14 -0.68 2.32
N ILE A 76 8.48 -1.97 2.35
CA ILE A 76 8.44 -2.77 3.58
C ILE A 76 9.49 -2.27 4.58
N ILE A 77 10.73 -2.02 4.13
CA ILE A 77 11.80 -1.51 5.01
C ILE A 77 11.43 -0.13 5.58
N ASP A 78 10.84 0.77 4.78
CA ASP A 78 10.36 2.07 5.25
C ASP A 78 9.25 1.93 6.29
N SER A 79 8.40 0.92 6.15
CA SER A 79 7.34 0.60 7.12
C SER A 79 7.94 0.05 8.43
N ILE A 80 8.93 -0.84 8.34
CA ILE A 80 9.68 -1.37 9.50
C ILE A 80 10.36 -0.22 10.26
N LYS A 81 11.01 0.70 9.53
CA LYS A 81 11.63 1.88 10.14
C LYS A 81 10.60 2.73 10.89
N SER A 82 9.44 2.96 10.29
CA SER A 82 8.37 3.74 10.92
C SER A 82 7.92 3.10 12.24
N LEU A 83 7.81 1.76 12.29
CA LEU A 83 7.51 1.04 13.52
C LEU A 83 8.65 1.15 14.56
N ALA A 84 9.90 1.07 14.11
CA ALA A 84 11.07 1.23 14.97
C ALA A 84 11.10 2.61 15.65
N ASP A 85 10.81 3.66 14.90
CA ASP A 85 10.78 5.04 15.40
C ASP A 85 9.67 5.22 16.47
N VAL A 86 8.49 4.60 16.26
CA VAL A 86 7.40 4.60 17.25
C VAL A 86 7.84 3.89 18.53
N ARG A 87 8.39 2.67 18.43
CA ARG A 87 8.88 1.91 19.59
C ARG A 87 9.95 2.64 20.37
N ALA A 88 10.91 3.27 19.67
CA ALA A 88 11.95 4.06 20.31
C ALA A 88 11.35 5.25 21.07
N THR A 89 10.33 5.90 20.51
CA THR A 89 9.63 7.00 21.16
C THR A 89 8.89 6.54 22.42
N GLU A 90 8.19 5.40 22.35
CA GLU A 90 7.50 4.80 23.51
C GLU A 90 8.49 4.41 24.62
N GLU A 91 9.61 3.77 24.27
CA GLU A 91 10.64 3.39 25.23
C GLU A 91 11.26 4.61 25.93
N LEU A 92 11.57 5.66 25.16
CA LEU A 92 12.11 6.90 25.72
C LEU A 92 11.10 7.59 26.64
N ALA A 93 9.82 7.62 26.27
CA ALA A 93 8.75 8.18 27.12
C ALA A 93 8.65 7.43 28.46
N ALA A 94 8.63 6.09 28.42
CA ALA A 94 8.57 5.28 29.64
C ALA A 94 9.80 5.48 30.55
N ARG A 95 10.99 5.64 29.95
CA ARG A 95 12.22 5.93 30.70
C ARG A 95 12.21 7.31 31.33
N ILE A 96 11.64 8.32 30.65
CA ILE A 96 11.49 9.67 31.19
C ILE A 96 10.54 9.65 32.38
N GLU A 97 9.36 9.03 32.25
CA GLU A 97 8.38 8.89 33.32
C GLU A 97 8.99 8.25 34.58
N ALA A 98 9.69 7.11 34.41
CA ALA A 98 10.37 6.45 35.52
C ALA A 98 11.45 7.31 36.20
N LEU A 99 12.16 8.16 35.43
CA LEU A 99 13.15 9.09 35.97
C LEU A 99 12.50 10.25 36.71
N GLU A 100 11.39 10.79 36.20
CA GLU A 100 10.61 11.85 36.82
C GLU A 100 10.05 11.38 38.16
N GLU A 101 9.41 10.21 38.20
CA GLU A 101 8.92 9.58 39.44
C GLU A 101 10.03 9.38 40.49
N ALA A 102 11.19 8.87 40.06
CA ALA A 102 12.33 8.67 40.95
C ALA A 102 12.92 10.00 41.46
N SER A 103 12.85 11.06 40.65
CA SER A 103 13.34 12.39 41.03
C SER A 103 12.41 13.10 42.02
N ASP A 104 11.09 12.94 41.84
CA ASP A 104 10.08 13.49 42.73
C ASP A 104 10.04 12.75 44.07
N ALA A 105 10.25 11.43 44.08
CA ALA A 105 10.37 10.64 45.31
C ALA A 105 11.61 11.00 46.17
N ARG A 106 12.60 11.70 45.59
CA ARG A 106 13.82 12.14 46.29
C ARG A 106 13.71 13.56 46.86
N ARG A 107 12.68 14.34 46.47
CA ARG A 107 12.39 15.68 47.02
C ARG A 107 11.53 15.59 48.29
#